data_AF-A0AAP8T2Q5-F1
#
_entry.id   AF-A0AAP8T2Q5-F1
#
_cell.length_a   1.000
_cell.length_b   1.000
_cell.length_c   1.000
_cell.angle_alpha   90.00
_cell.angle_beta   90.00
_cell.angle_gamma   90.00
#
_symmetry.space_group_name_H-M   'P 1'
#
loop_
_entity.id
_entity.type
_entity.pdbx_description
1 polymer ?
#
loop_
_entity_poly.entity_id
_entity_poly.type
_entity_poly.pdbx_seq_one_letter_code
_entity_poly.pdbx_strand_id
1 'polypeptide(L)'
;PGLVQQMDDHGMLYGLPKAEERLNFLLEENRPLKRFDEEFKWETKHTDLTEDLKDMLQKFRQLNLDVIVVDQTTPEIRKNGLYCVKVLIPGMLPMTFGHHLTRITGLERVLKVPVKMGYAKKPLTLKQL
;
A
#
# COMPACT_ATOMS: atom_id res chain seq x y z
N PRO A 1 -8.60 8.47 -17.47
CA PRO A 1 -7.82 7.30 -16.95
C PRO A 1 -7.52 6.21 -17.98
N GLY A 2 -8.42 5.88 -18.92
CA GLY A 2 -8.24 4.76 -19.87
C GLY A 2 -7.12 4.89 -20.92
N LEU A 3 -6.49 6.07 -21.05
CA LEU A 3 -5.37 6.30 -21.97
C LEU A 3 -4.00 5.94 -21.37
N VAL A 4 -3.93 5.65 -20.07
CA VAL A 4 -2.71 5.13 -19.43
C VAL A 4 -2.74 3.62 -19.51
N GLN A 5 -1.99 3.04 -20.43
CA GLN A 5 -2.02 1.62 -20.75
C GLN A 5 -0.72 0.89 -20.38
N GLN A 6 0.42 1.60 -20.40
CA GLN A 6 1.72 1.04 -20.08
C GLN A 6 2.36 1.73 -18.89
N MET A 7 3.44 1.13 -18.37
CA MET A 7 4.18 1.70 -17.25
C MET A 7 4.78 3.07 -17.62
N ASP A 8 5.26 3.21 -18.85
CA ASP A 8 5.86 4.46 -19.33
C ASP A 8 4.83 5.59 -19.43
N ASP A 9 3.59 5.28 -19.86
CA ASP A 9 2.48 6.24 -19.86
C ASP A 9 2.22 6.82 -18.47
N HIS A 10 2.37 6.00 -17.41
CA HIS A 10 2.19 6.45 -16.03
C HIS A 10 3.25 7.48 -15.65
N GLY A 11 4.53 7.20 -15.94
CA GLY A 11 5.62 8.13 -15.68
C GLY A 11 5.48 9.43 -16.49
N MET A 12 5.23 9.31 -17.79
CA MET A 12 5.12 10.45 -18.70
C MET A 12 3.93 11.36 -18.39
N LEU A 13 2.79 10.79 -17.97
CA LEU A 13 1.60 11.57 -17.60
C LEU A 13 1.92 12.62 -16.53
N TYR A 14 2.66 12.22 -15.49
CA TYR A 14 3.03 13.12 -14.39
C TYR A 14 4.21 14.04 -14.71
N GLY A 15 4.83 13.90 -15.89
CA GLY A 15 5.77 14.89 -16.43
C GLY A 15 5.09 16.06 -17.16
N LEU A 16 3.79 15.99 -17.41
CA LEU A 16 3.04 17.06 -18.09
C LEU A 16 2.62 18.15 -17.08
N PRO A 17 2.81 19.45 -17.38
CA PRO A 17 2.32 20.53 -16.52
C PRO A 17 0.82 20.44 -16.20
N LYS A 18 0.03 19.92 -17.16
CA LYS A 18 -1.42 19.71 -17.01
C LYS A 18 -1.80 18.68 -15.93
N ALA A 19 -0.86 17.86 -15.46
CA ALA A 19 -1.09 16.89 -14.39
C ALA A 19 -0.81 17.47 -13.00
N GLU A 20 -0.16 18.63 -12.90
CA GLU A 20 0.25 19.26 -11.63
C GLU A 20 -0.93 19.50 -10.69
N GLU A 21 -2.05 20.01 -11.21
CA GLU A 21 -3.27 20.26 -10.44
C GLU A 21 -3.76 19.00 -9.68
N ARG A 22 -3.53 17.80 -10.24
CA ARG A 22 -3.91 16.54 -9.60
C ARG A 22 -3.04 16.21 -8.38
N LEU A 23 -1.86 16.81 -8.29
CA LEU A 23 -0.90 16.65 -7.21
C LEU A 23 -0.99 17.79 -6.18
N ASN A 24 -1.93 18.72 -6.32
CA ASN A 24 -2.13 19.81 -5.35
C ASN A 24 -2.33 19.29 -3.92
N PHE A 25 -2.94 18.12 -3.72
CA PHE A 25 -3.06 17.51 -2.38
C PHE A 25 -1.71 17.18 -1.71
N LEU A 26 -0.62 17.10 -2.48
CA LEU A 26 0.76 16.93 -2.02
C LEU A 26 1.53 18.25 -1.99
N LEU A 27 1.35 19.07 -3.04
CA LEU A 27 2.14 20.27 -3.30
C LEU A 27 1.63 21.51 -2.57
N GLU A 28 0.33 21.59 -2.31
CA GLU A 28 -0.23 22.66 -1.49
C GLU A 28 0.17 22.43 -0.03
N GLU A 29 0.98 23.34 0.52
CA GLU A 29 1.46 23.33 1.91
C GLU A 29 0.37 23.75 2.92
N ASN A 30 -0.89 23.41 2.63
CA ASN A 30 -2.05 23.77 3.45
C ASN A 30 -2.22 22.86 4.67
N ARG A 31 -1.22 22.02 4.98
CA ARG A 31 -1.24 21.04 6.07
C ARG A 31 -0.14 21.35 7.09
N PRO A 32 -0.42 21.22 8.40
CA PRO A 32 0.60 21.40 9.42
C PRO A 32 1.70 20.35 9.25
N LEU A 33 2.96 20.77 9.38
CA LEU A 33 4.07 19.84 9.52
C LEU A 33 3.89 19.05 10.82
N LYS A 34 4.11 17.74 10.73
CA LYS A 34 4.03 16.83 11.87
C LYS A 34 5.32 16.02 11.96
N ARG A 35 5.78 15.77 13.18
CA ARG A 35 6.93 14.89 13.40
C ARG A 35 6.50 13.44 13.26
N PHE A 36 7.43 12.58 12.83
CA PHE A 36 7.14 11.15 12.66
C PHE A 36 6.71 10.47 13.96
N ASP A 37 7.32 10.84 15.09
CA ASP A 37 6.99 10.31 16.42
C ASP A 37 5.65 10.84 16.98
N GLU A 38 5.18 11.99 16.49
CA GLU A 38 3.86 12.54 16.82
C GLU A 38 2.75 11.82 16.05
N GLU A 39 2.96 11.59 14.75
CA GLU A 39 1.96 10.98 13.86
C GLU A 39 1.96 9.45 13.99
N PHE A 40 3.14 8.84 13.97
CA PHE A 40 3.33 7.41 14.10
C PHE A 40 3.78 7.10 15.51
N LYS A 41 2.82 6.81 16.38
CA LYS A 41 3.03 6.30 17.75
C LYS A 41 3.56 4.86 17.73
N TRP A 42 4.66 4.64 17.03
CA TRP A 42 5.33 3.36 17.00
C TRP A 42 6.13 3.20 18.28
N GLU A 43 5.61 2.39 19.20
CA GLU A 43 6.12 2.31 20.57
C GLU A 43 7.35 1.41 20.72
N THR A 44 7.70 0.63 19.70
CA THR A 44 8.76 -0.37 19.85
C THR A 44 10.13 0.22 19.53
N LYS A 45 11.10 -0.13 20.38
CA LYS A 45 12.52 0.21 20.24
C LYS A 45 13.34 -1.06 20.09
N HIS A 46 12.79 -2.04 19.37
CA HIS A 46 13.45 -3.33 19.19
C HIS A 46 14.80 -3.12 18.51
N THR A 47 15.81 -3.84 18.97
CA THR A 47 17.13 -3.86 18.34
C THR A 47 17.26 -4.98 17.30
N ASP A 48 16.24 -5.85 17.22
CA ASP A 48 16.12 -6.96 16.27
C ASP A 48 14.85 -6.78 15.43
N LEU A 49 15.03 -6.66 14.11
CA LEU A 49 13.94 -6.52 13.15
C LEU A 49 12.96 -7.71 13.16
N THR A 50 13.39 -8.86 13.68
CA THR A 50 12.53 -10.02 13.87
C THR A 50 11.38 -9.72 14.83
N GLU A 51 11.61 -8.91 15.86
CA GLU A 51 10.56 -8.51 16.81
C GLU A 51 9.60 -7.51 16.17
N ASP A 52 10.09 -6.55 15.37
CA ASP A 52 9.22 -5.65 14.60
C ASP A 52 8.34 -6.42 13.60
N LEU A 53 8.90 -7.46 12.96
CA LEU A 53 8.13 -8.34 12.08
C LEU A 53 7.05 -9.09 12.86
N LYS A 54 7.36 -9.64 14.03
CA LYS A 54 6.37 -10.32 14.89
C LYS A 54 5.23 -9.39 15.30
N ASP A 55 5.53 -8.14 15.64
CA ASP A 55 4.50 -7.14 15.96
C ASP A 55 3.60 -6.83 14.77
N MET A 56 4.17 -6.72 13.56
CA MET A 56 3.38 -6.58 12.33
C MET A 56 2.50 -7.80 12.07
N LEU A 57 3.03 -9.02 12.20
CA LEU A 57 2.27 -10.25 12.03
C LEU A 57 1.12 -10.35 13.04
N GLN A 58 1.36 -9.93 14.29
CA GLN A 58 0.33 -9.89 15.32
C GLN A 58 -0.79 -8.89 14.98
N LYS A 59 -0.45 -7.70 14.44
CA LYS A 59 -1.45 -6.74 13.94
C LYS A 59 -2.30 -7.33 12.81
N PHE A 60 -1.70 -8.02 11.84
CA PHE A 60 -2.46 -8.67 10.77
C PHE A 60 -3.38 -9.77 11.31
N ARG A 61 -2.89 -10.58 12.26
CA ARG A 61 -3.70 -11.60 12.93
C ARG A 61 -4.90 -11.00 13.67
N GLN A 62 -4.72 -9.90 14.40
CA GLN A 62 -5.81 -9.18 15.08
C GLN A 62 -6.85 -8.62 14.10
N LEU A 63 -6.42 -8.31 12.86
CA LEU A 63 -7.30 -7.88 11.78
C LEU A 63 -7.95 -9.04 11.01
N ASN A 64 -7.73 -10.30 11.43
CA ASN A 64 -8.15 -11.51 10.74
C ASN A 64 -7.63 -11.57 9.28
N LEU A 65 -6.39 -11.15 9.08
CA LEU A 65 -5.69 -11.24 7.80
C LEU A 65 -4.57 -12.26 7.89
N ASP A 66 -4.62 -13.28 7.04
CA ASP A 66 -3.57 -14.29 6.95
C ASP A 66 -2.36 -13.76 6.18
N VAL A 67 -1.16 -14.01 6.71
CA VAL A 67 0.10 -13.66 6.07
C VAL A 67 0.76 -14.94 5.55
N ILE A 68 0.87 -15.05 4.24
CA ILE A 68 1.45 -16.21 3.55
C ILE A 68 2.80 -15.79 3.00
N VAL A 69 3.86 -16.52 3.37
CA VAL A 69 5.21 -16.28 2.87
C VAL A 69 5.64 -17.44 1.99
N VAL A 70 6.06 -17.14 0.77
CA VAL A 70 6.62 -18.10 -0.17
C VAL A 70 8.11 -17.84 -0.29
N ASP A 71 8.94 -18.82 0.09
CA ASP A 71 10.38 -18.78 -0.15
C ASP A 71 10.64 -18.99 -1.65
N GLN A 72 11.23 -17.98 -2.29
CA GLN A 72 11.63 -17.98 -3.69
C GLN A 72 13.15 -17.93 -3.83
N THR A 73 13.89 -18.25 -2.76
CA THR A 73 15.36 -18.22 -2.74
C THR A 73 15.91 -19.31 -3.64
N THR A 74 16.43 -18.91 -4.81
CA THR A 74 17.09 -19.82 -5.74
C THR A 74 18.50 -20.21 -5.24
N PRO A 75 19.11 -21.30 -5.75
CA PRO A 75 20.48 -21.67 -5.40
C PRO A 75 21.51 -20.56 -5.64
N GLU A 76 21.37 -19.79 -6.72
CA GLU A 76 22.24 -18.67 -7.07
C GLU A 76 22.15 -17.53 -6.05
N ILE A 77 20.92 -17.19 -5.63
CA ILE A 77 20.66 -16.18 -4.60
C ILE A 77 21.25 -16.67 -3.26
N ARG A 78 20.98 -17.93 -2.89
CA ARG A 78 21.47 -18.53 -1.64
C ARG A 78 22.99 -18.58 -1.57
N LYS A 79 23.66 -18.91 -2.67
CA LYS A 79 25.15 -18.95 -2.76
C LYS A 79 25.78 -17.59 -2.44
N ASN A 80 25.06 -16.49 -2.69
CA ASN A 80 25.50 -15.14 -2.36
C ASN A 80 25.06 -14.67 -0.96
N GLY A 81 24.49 -15.55 -0.12
CA GLY A 81 24.02 -15.20 1.22
C GLY A 81 22.74 -14.35 1.22
N LEU A 82 22.02 -14.31 0.11
CA LEU A 82 20.78 -13.53 -0.05
C LEU A 82 19.55 -14.42 0.11
N TYR A 83 18.41 -13.79 0.36
CA TYR A 83 17.10 -14.44 0.49
C TYR A 83 16.07 -13.70 -0.37
N CYS A 84 15.16 -14.44 -0.98
CA CYS A 84 14.07 -13.90 -1.78
C CYS A 84 12.75 -14.51 -1.31
N VAL A 85 11.78 -13.67 -0.95
CA VAL A 85 10.45 -14.13 -0.54
C VAL A 85 9.36 -13.35 -1.23
N LYS A 86 8.23 -14.01 -1.47
CA LYS A 86 6.97 -13.36 -1.86
C LYS A 86 6.00 -13.46 -0.70
N VAL A 87 5.58 -12.30 -0.17
CA VAL A 87 4.55 -12.21 0.85
C VAL A 87 3.20 -11.90 0.21
N LEU A 88 2.17 -12.66 0.59
CA LEU A 88 0.80 -12.52 0.14
C LEU A 88 -0.10 -12.34 1.36
N ILE A 89 -0.94 -11.30 1.34
CA ILE A 89 -1.91 -11.02 2.40
C ILE A 89 -3.29 -10.85 1.75
N PRO A 90 -4.09 -11.93 1.62
CA PRO A 90 -5.42 -11.85 1.04
C PRO A 90 -6.29 -10.78 1.74
N GLY A 91 -6.99 -9.95 0.96
CA GLY A 91 -7.79 -8.83 1.47
C GLY A 91 -7.07 -7.48 1.52
N MET A 92 -5.74 -7.45 1.35
CA MET A 92 -4.99 -6.21 1.11
C MET A 92 -5.13 -5.74 -0.35
N LEU A 93 -4.97 -4.44 -0.59
CA LEU A 93 -5.12 -3.86 -1.93
C LEU A 93 -3.86 -4.10 -2.76
N PRO A 94 -3.98 -4.65 -3.99
CA PRO A 94 -2.85 -4.75 -4.89
C PRO A 94 -2.51 -3.37 -5.46
N MET A 95 -1.22 -3.12 -5.67
CA MET A 95 -0.77 -2.03 -6.51
C MET A 95 -0.95 -2.46 -7.98
N THR A 96 -1.69 -1.66 -8.76
CA THR A 96 -1.98 -1.94 -10.17
C THR A 96 -1.55 -0.76 -11.03
N PHE A 97 -0.80 -1.01 -12.10
CA PHE A 97 -0.39 0.02 -13.05
C PHE A 97 -1.36 0.04 -14.23
N GLY A 98 -2.09 1.13 -14.39
CA GLY A 98 -3.12 1.26 -15.41
C GLY A 98 -4.51 0.84 -14.93
N HIS A 99 -5.51 1.65 -15.27
CA HIS A 99 -6.89 1.47 -14.86
C HIS A 99 -7.51 0.15 -15.35
N HIS A 100 -7.03 -0.37 -16.49
CA HIS A 100 -7.50 -1.63 -17.05
C HIS A 100 -7.02 -2.87 -16.27
N LEU A 101 -6.01 -2.72 -15.40
CA LEU A 101 -5.48 -3.79 -14.54
C LEU A 101 -6.01 -3.73 -13.10
N THR A 102 -7.00 -2.89 -12.82
CA THR A 102 -7.58 -2.75 -11.49
C THR A 102 -8.21 -4.07 -11.02
N ARG A 103 -7.72 -4.60 -9.90
CA ARG A 103 -8.11 -5.90 -9.32
C ARG A 103 -8.65 -5.71 -7.90
N ILE A 104 -9.83 -5.12 -7.81
CA ILE A 104 -10.47 -4.77 -6.51
C ILE A 104 -11.79 -5.50 -6.26
N THR A 105 -12.27 -6.30 -7.22
CA THR A 105 -13.46 -7.14 -7.04
C THR A 105 -13.27 -8.07 -5.85
N GLY A 106 -14.25 -8.09 -4.94
CA GLY A 106 -14.19 -8.90 -3.73
C GLY A 106 -13.34 -8.31 -2.59
N LEU A 107 -12.65 -7.19 -2.80
CA LEU A 107 -11.86 -6.54 -1.75
C LEU A 107 -12.73 -5.56 -0.96
N GLU A 108 -13.37 -6.02 0.12
CA GLU A 108 -14.19 -5.14 0.96
C GLU A 108 -13.42 -3.97 1.59
N ARG A 109 -12.09 -4.11 1.71
CA ARG A 109 -11.22 -3.12 2.34
C ARG A 109 -11.34 -1.75 1.68
N VAL A 110 -11.39 -1.67 0.34
CA VAL A 110 -11.51 -0.39 -0.39
C VAL A 110 -12.86 0.28 -0.14
N LEU A 111 -13.91 -0.50 0.20
CA LEU A 111 -15.25 0.02 0.45
C LEU A 111 -15.46 0.44 1.90
N LYS A 112 -14.89 -0.31 2.86
CA LYS A 112 -15.19 -0.18 4.30
C LYS A 112 -14.14 0.61 5.08
N VAL A 113 -12.85 0.52 4.74
CA VAL A 113 -11.78 1.20 5.49
C VAL A 113 -11.86 2.72 5.45
N PRO A 114 -12.27 3.38 4.35
CA PRO A 114 -12.45 4.84 4.35
C PRO A 114 -13.39 5.32 5.47
N VAL A 115 -14.42 4.55 5.82
CA VAL A 115 -15.31 4.89 6.95
C VAL A 115 -14.62 4.73 8.29
N LYS A 116 -13.91 3.60 8.49
CA LYS A 116 -13.17 3.32 9.73
C LYS A 116 -12.11 4.39 10.02
N MET A 117 -11.53 4.98 8.98
CA MET A 117 -10.52 6.04 9.06
C MET A 117 -11.11 7.46 9.08
N GLY A 118 -12.45 7.60 9.04
CA GLY A 118 -13.12 8.91 9.04
C GLY A 118 -13.09 9.67 7.71
N TYR A 119 -12.58 9.07 6.63
CA TYR A 119 -12.55 9.67 5.29
C TYR A 119 -13.91 9.64 4.58
N ALA A 120 -14.84 8.76 5.00
CA ALA A 120 -16.18 8.66 4.43
C ALA A 120 -17.24 8.46 5.52
N LYS A 121 -18.44 9.04 5.32
CA LYS A 121 -19.57 8.87 6.26
C LYS A 121 -20.28 7.51 6.15
N LYS A 122 -20.16 6.85 4.98
CA LYS A 122 -20.78 5.57 4.67
C LYS A 122 -19.88 4.75 3.75
N PRO A 123 -20.02 3.41 3.72
CA PRO A 123 -19.20 2.56 2.84
C PRO A 123 -19.31 3.01 1.38
N LEU A 124 -18.19 2.96 0.66
CA LEU A 124 -18.18 3.25 -0.77
C LEU A 124 -18.86 2.13 -1.56
N THR A 125 -19.28 2.45 -2.77
CA THR A 125 -19.76 1.49 -3.77
C THR A 125 -18.72 1.34 -4.88
N LEU A 126 -18.71 0.22 -5.59
CA LEU A 126 -17.77 0.01 -6.72
C LEU A 126 -17.90 1.08 -7.82
N LYS A 127 -19.08 1.71 -7.96
CA LYS A 127 -19.31 2.80 -8.93
C LYS A 127 -18.66 4.13 -8.51
N GLN A 128 -18.27 4.26 -7.25
CA GLN A 128 -17.59 5.45 -6.72
C GLN A 128 -16.06 5.31 -6.73
N LEU A 129 -15.55 4.16 -7.16
CA LEU A 129 -14.12 3.87 -7.27
C LEU A 129 -13.59 4.17 -8.67
#